data_AF-A0A2Z3HHW7-F1
#
_entry.id   AF-A0A2Z3HHW7-F1
#
_cell.length_a   1.000
_cell.length_b   1.000
_cell.length_c   1.000
_cell.angle_alpha   90.00
_cell.angle_beta   90.00
_cell.angle_gamma   90.00
#
_symmetry.space_group_name_H-M   'P 1'
#
loop_
_entity.id
_entity.type
_entity.pdbx_description
1 polymer ?
#
loop_
_entity_poly.entity_id
_entity_poly.type
_entity_poly.pdbx_seq_one_letter_code
_entity_poly.pdbx_strand_id
1 'polypeptide(L)' 'MPLLDLVTQRVTDRTGRRVRNLEVEIATGGERVVIRGRANSYHVKQLAQEGVFEALPNVRLENAIVVE' A
#
# COMPACT_ATOMS: atom_id res chain seq x y z
N MET A 1 -0.91 14.18 10.65
CA MET A 1 -0.92 12.71 10.50
C MET A 1 0.42 12.29 9.91
N PRO A 2 1.15 11.36 10.54
CA PRO A 2 2.37 10.74 9.99
C PRO A 2 2.16 10.20 8.57
N LEU A 3 3.22 10.21 7.76
CA LEU A 3 3.19 9.72 6.38
C LEU A 3 2.76 8.24 6.29
N LEU A 4 3.22 7.44 7.27
CA LEU A 4 2.84 6.04 7.41
C LEU A 4 1.33 5.87 7.54
N ASP A 5 0.70 6.65 8.42
CA ASP A 5 -0.73 6.57 8.66
C ASP A 5 -1.53 7.04 7.44
N LEU A 6 -1.05 8.06 6.72
CA LEU A 6 -1.66 8.52 5.46
C LEU A 6 -1.70 7.40 4.43
N VAL A 7 -0.56 6.77 4.16
CA VAL A 7 -0.44 5.71 3.15
C VAL A 7 -1.28 4.51 3.59
N THR A 8 -1.17 4.10 4.85
CA THR A 8 -1.93 2.97 5.41
C THR A 8 -3.43 3.19 5.26
N GLN A 9 -3.92 4.39 5.58
CA GLN A 9 -5.33 4.73 5.44
C GLN A 9 -5.78 4.69 3.98
N ARG A 10 -5.02 5.29 3.05
CA ARG A 10 -5.38 5.29 1.62
C ARG A 10 -5.41 3.89 1.01
N VAL A 11 -4.43 3.06 1.32
CA VAL A 11 -4.40 1.65 0.88
C VAL A 11 -5.59 0.89 1.47
N THR A 12 -5.91 1.12 2.75
CA THR A 12 -7.05 0.47 3.43
C THR A 12 -8.38 0.85 2.80
N ASP A 13 -8.58 2.14 2.51
CA ASP A 13 -9.81 2.67 1.94
C ASP A 13 -10.02 2.18 0.50
N ARG A 14 -8.99 2.27 -0.35
CA ARG A 14 -9.06 1.79 -1.75
C ARG A 14 -9.30 0.29 -1.84
N THR A 15 -8.68 -0.48 -0.94
CA THR A 15 -8.83 -1.94 -0.95
C THR A 15 -10.08 -2.41 -0.21
N GLY A 16 -10.75 -1.55 0.56
CA GLY A 16 -11.87 -1.96 1.42
C GLY A 16 -11.47 -3.05 2.41
N ARG A 17 -10.25 -2.95 2.99
CA ARG A 17 -9.65 -3.94 3.91
C ARG A 17 -9.48 -5.36 3.32
N ARG A 18 -9.51 -5.51 1.99
CA ARG A 18 -9.34 -6.81 1.31
C ARG A 18 -7.89 -7.31 1.27
N VAL A 19 -6.93 -6.49 1.66
CA VAL A 19 -5.54 -6.93 1.93
C VAL A 19 -5.45 -7.40 3.37
N ARG A 20 -5.24 -8.70 3.57
CA ARG A 20 -5.04 -9.30 4.89
C ARG A 20 -3.60 -9.08 5.35
N ASN A 21 -3.42 -8.85 6.65
CA ASN A 21 -2.11 -8.58 7.25
C ASN A 21 -1.36 -7.47 6.50
N LEU A 22 -2.07 -6.38 6.18
CA LEU A 22 -1.46 -5.23 5.52
C LEU A 22 -0.39 -4.63 6.42
N GLU A 23 0.82 -4.53 5.89
CA GLU A 23 1.93 -3.83 6.52
C GLU A 23 2.46 -2.80 5.51
N VAL A 24 2.71 -1.59 6.01
CA VAL A 24 3.25 -0.48 5.23
C VAL A 24 4.55 -0.05 5.89
N GLU A 25 5.59 0.08 5.09
CA GLU A 25 6.90 0.56 5.52
C GLU A 25 7.29 1.76 4.67
N ILE A 26 7.80 2.81 5.33
CA ILE A 26 8.35 3.99 4.67
C ILE A 26 9.85 4.01 4.94
N ALA A 27 10.65 3.80 3.90
CA ALA A 27 12.10 3.81 4.02
C ALA A 27 12.64 5.24 4.23
N THR A 28 13.87 5.33 4.73
CA THR A 28 14.55 6.57 5.11
C THR A 28 14.42 7.65 4.03
N GLY A 29 13.87 8.82 4.41
CA GLY A 29 13.65 9.96 3.51
C GLY A 29 12.26 10.03 2.85
N GLY A 30 11.41 9.00 2.99
CA GLY A 30 10.04 9.03 2.43
C GLY A 30 9.95 8.75 0.94
N GLU A 31 11.08 8.40 0.30
CA GLU A 31 11.18 8.21 -1.15
C GLU A 31 10.76 6.81 -1.62
N ARG A 32 10.72 5.84 -0.71
CA ARG A 32 10.34 4.45 -1.00
C ARG A 32 9.31 3.95 -0.01
N VAL A 33 8.27 3.33 -0.54
CA VAL A 33 7.21 2.66 0.23
C VAL A 33 7.23 1.18 -0.12
N VAL A 34 7.16 0.33 0.90
CA VAL A 34 6.93 -1.11 0.73
C VAL A 34 5.56 -1.44 1.30
N ILE A 35 4.74 -2.12 0.50
CA ILE A 35 3.45 -2.68 0.97
C ILE A 35 3.50 -4.20 0.93
N ARG A 36 3.11 -4.83 2.04
CA ARG A 36 3.07 -6.29 2.22
C ARG A 36 1.68 -6.72 2.68
N GLY A 37 1.36 -7.98 2.42
CA GLY A 37 0.10 -8.58 2.82
C GLY A 37 -0.35 -9.67 1.85
N ARG A 38 -1.60 -10.11 2.00
CA ARG A 38 -2.22 -11.13 1.16
C ARG A 38 -3.53 -10.63 0.57
N ALA A 39 -3.76 -10.90 -0.70
CA ALA A 39 -4.99 -10.54 -1.40
C ALA A 39 -5.56 -11.75 -2.15
N ASN A 40 -6.88 -11.82 -2.32
CA ASN A 40 -7.53 -12.90 -3.06
C ASN A 40 -7.60 -12.63 -4.58
N SER A 41 -7.03 -11.52 -5.05
CA SER A 41 -7.01 -11.18 -6.48
C SER A 41 -5.95 -10.13 -6.81
N TYR A 42 -5.48 -10.18 -8.06
CA TYR A 42 -4.63 -9.15 -8.63
C TYR A 42 -5.31 -7.78 -8.69
N HIS A 43 -6.64 -7.74 -8.80
CA HIS A 43 -7.39 -6.49 -8.74
C HIS A 43 -7.23 -5.77 -7.39
N VAL A 44 -7.28 -6.50 -6.27
CA VAL A 44 -7.01 -5.91 -4.94
C VAL A 44 -5.55 -5.44 -4.84
N LYS A 45 -4.60 -6.16 -5.45
CA LYS A 45 -3.18 -5.75 -5.50
C LYS A 45 -2.99 -4.44 -6.28
N GLN A 46 -3.74 -4.23 -7.37
CA GLN A 46 -3.76 -2.98 -8.14
C GLN A 46 -4.36 -1.81 -7.32
N LEU A 47 -5.49 -2.03 -6.66
CA LEU A 47 -6.12 -1.02 -5.81
C LEU A 47 -5.20 -0.56 -4.66
N ALA A 48 -4.45 -1.50 -4.07
CA ALA A 48 -3.47 -1.17 -3.05
C ALA A 48 -2.36 -0.26 -3.60
N GLN A 49 -1.88 -0.55 -4.81
CA GLN A 49 -0.87 0.27 -5.49
C GLN A 49 -1.39 1.66 -5.84
N GLU A 50 -2.63 1.77 -6.34
CA GLU A 50 -3.29 3.06 -6.56
C GLU A 50 -3.40 3.88 -5.27
N GLY A 51 -3.80 3.24 -4.16
CA GLY A 51 -3.87 3.90 -2.86
C GLY A 51 -2.52 4.49 -2.39
N VAL A 52 -1.41 3.82 -2.70
CA VAL A 52 -0.08 4.39 -2.42
C VAL A 52 0.19 5.62 -3.29
N PHE A 53 -0.07 5.56 -4.60
CA PHE A 53 0.20 6.70 -5.49
C PHE A 53 -0.75 7.88 -5.28
N GLU A 54 -1.98 7.65 -4.83
CA GLU A 54 -2.88 8.72 -4.38
C GLU A 54 -2.32 9.45 -3.14
N ALA A 55 -1.65 8.73 -2.24
CA ALA A 55 -0.99 9.32 -1.07
C ALA A 55 0.33 10.01 -1.46
N LEU A 56 1.12 9.38 -2.32
CA LEU A 56 2.48 9.78 -2.69
C LEU A 56 2.71 9.55 -4.20
N PRO A 57 2.39 10.53 -5.06
CA PRO A 57 2.40 10.35 -6.51
C PRO A 57 3.76 9.98 -7.12
N ASN A 58 4.86 10.41 -6.50
CA ASN A 58 6.22 10.27 -7.06
C ASN A 58 7.09 9.25 -6.30
N VAL A 59 6.47 8.40 -5.47
CA VAL A 59 7.21 7.45 -4.62
C VAL A 59 7.69 6.23 -5.40
N ARG A 60 8.83 5.68 -4.98
CA ARG A 60 9.23 4.33 -5.41
C ARG A 60 8.44 3.30 -4.62
N LEU A 61 7.48 2.64 -5.26
CA LEU A 61 6.69 1.59 -4.64
C LEU A 61 7.30 0.20 -4.88
N GLU A 62 7.46 -0.55 -3.80
CA GLU A 62 7.61 -2.01 -3.84
C GLU A 62 6.31 -2.68 -3.37
N ASN A 63 5.61 -3.32 -4.30
CA ASN A 63 4.37 -4.04 -4.00
C ASN A 63 4.63 -5.53 -3.78
N ALA A 64 4.92 -5.89 -2.54
CA ALA A 64 5.19 -7.24 -2.07
C ALA A 64 3.91 -7.97 -1.57
N ILE A 65 2.71 -7.50 -1.97
CA ILE A 65 1.47 -8.23 -1.70
C ILE A 65 1.44 -9.53 -2.52
N VAL A 66 1.17 -10.65 -1.85
CA VAL A 66 1.00 -11.97 -2.47
C VAL A 66 -0.47 -12.17 -2.83
N VAL A 67 -0.73 -12.71 -4.01
CA VAL A 67 -2.08 -13.12 -4.43
C VAL A 67 -2.20 -14.64 -4.27
N GLU A 68 -3.21 -15.07 -3.52
CA GLU A 68 -3.58 -16.48 -3.30
C GLU A 68 -4.88 -16.82 -4.04
#